data_AF-Q5ZTF6-F1
#
_entry.id   AF-Q5ZTF6-F1
#
_cell.length_a   1.000
_cell.length_b   1.000
_cell.length_c   1.000
_cell.angle_alpha   90.00
_cell.angle_beta   90.00
_cell.angle_gamma   90.00
#
_symmetry.space_group_name_H-M   'P 1'
#
loop_
_entity.id
_entity.type
_entity.pdbx_description
1 polymer ?
#
loop_
_entity_poly.entity_id
_entity_poly.type
_entity_poly.pdbx_seq_one_letter_code
_entity_poly.pdbx_strand_id
1 'polypeptide(L)'
;MNRMALFIIFIIHCFFSQSFAEQEKPYNELYVKQANLKQYPKEINSYPPGVEITIGDLHGNALKLLYFLIRNDVIKIDKEDYKLFVTIYQKNPNELTTKDLSFFQIIVNSAEINTQHKIRFLGDDLCDRGMNDYYTLVIYKKLDQANVPFEVILSNHGNFFLTAYERPEQSFNYNPYGEGENESTVQSMLNMGRLIDRGLIDKQDILEMIQYHYLKHIVLPSYTHNKDKNELTIYTHAPIDLGIISALANDLQVPFKDSNLHELTKSLDAMNSKIKQWILSNTFTRHYKELNEAHNQINTPSPIKQILWNRDYSILDRHAHPNNKPYGINYVHGHDSMPNVFDLDNLFGKGEDFYQGPYAVHITHS
;
A
#
# COMPACT_ATOMS: atom_id res chain seq x y z
N MET A 1 16.80 7.31 56.98
CA MET A 1 17.13 6.86 55.61
C MET A 1 17.63 8.04 54.80
N ASN A 2 18.80 7.90 54.17
CA ASN A 2 19.52 8.98 53.50
C ASN A 2 18.78 9.41 52.22
N ARG A 3 18.56 10.72 52.02
CA ARG A 3 17.78 11.26 50.87
C ARG A 3 18.35 10.84 49.50
N MET A 4 19.64 10.51 49.45
CA MET A 4 20.33 10.00 48.28
C MET A 4 19.92 8.56 47.90
N ALA A 5 19.53 7.73 48.88
CA ALA A 5 19.09 6.35 48.64
C ALA A 5 17.67 6.30 48.04
N LEU A 6 16.79 7.24 48.42
CA LEU A 6 15.45 7.34 47.81
C LEU A 6 15.51 7.80 46.35
N PHE A 7 16.46 8.67 45.99
CA PHE A 7 16.60 9.19 44.63
C PHE A 7 17.14 8.12 43.66
N ILE A 8 18.07 7.27 44.12
CA ILE A 8 18.59 6.15 43.32
C ILE A 8 17.53 5.06 43.11
N ILE A 9 16.72 4.75 44.14
CA ILE A 9 15.62 3.79 44.01
C ILE A 9 14.57 4.29 43.01
N PHE A 10 14.28 5.59 42.97
CA PHE A 10 13.31 6.17 42.03
C PHE A 10 13.81 6.14 40.57
N ILE A 11 15.09 6.43 40.33
CA ILE A 11 15.69 6.34 38.98
C ILE A 11 15.74 4.89 38.49
N ILE A 12 16.13 3.94 39.36
CA ILE A 12 16.10 2.51 39.03
C ILE A 12 14.66 2.06 38.71
N HIS A 13 13.66 2.50 39.49
CA HIS A 13 12.27 2.13 39.21
C HIS A 13 11.76 2.72 37.89
N CYS A 14 12.12 3.95 37.53
CA CYS A 14 11.75 4.55 36.24
C CYS A 14 12.43 3.87 35.03
N PHE A 15 13.71 3.49 35.14
CA PHE A 15 14.43 2.78 34.08
C PHE A 15 13.95 1.33 33.91
N PHE A 16 13.63 0.63 35.00
CA PHE A 16 13.07 -0.73 34.90
C PHE A 16 11.58 -0.70 34.51
N SER A 17 10.78 0.31 34.92
CA SER A 17 9.37 0.37 34.51
C SER A 17 9.19 0.69 33.02
N GLN A 18 10.09 1.45 32.41
CA GLN A 18 10.08 1.64 30.95
C GLN A 18 10.55 0.40 30.20
N SER A 19 11.57 -0.32 30.70
CA SER A 19 12.04 -1.55 30.05
C SER A 19 11.04 -2.72 30.15
N PHE A 20 10.19 -2.75 31.18
CA PHE A 20 9.14 -3.76 31.31
C PHE A 20 7.83 -3.38 30.60
N ALA A 21 7.59 -2.10 30.27
CA ALA A 21 6.40 -1.68 29.52
C ALA A 21 6.59 -1.76 27.98
N GLU A 22 7.84 -1.80 27.51
CA GLU A 22 8.16 -2.19 26.12
C GLU A 22 8.16 -3.72 25.92
N GLN A 23 8.12 -4.49 27.01
CA GLN A 23 7.91 -5.94 26.95
C GLN A 23 6.43 -6.26 26.70
N GLU A 24 6.18 -6.83 25.52
CA GLU A 24 4.94 -7.47 25.04
C GLU A 24 3.90 -6.61 24.32
N LYS A 25 4.33 -5.67 23.45
CA LYS A 25 3.48 -5.40 22.27
C LYS A 25 3.50 -6.62 21.35
N PRO A 26 2.34 -7.07 20.84
CA PRO A 26 2.31 -8.19 19.90
C PRO A 26 3.06 -7.79 18.63
N TYR A 27 3.87 -8.71 18.08
CA TYR A 27 4.67 -8.46 16.86
C TYR A 27 3.81 -7.94 15.70
N ASN A 28 2.60 -8.48 15.53
CA ASN A 28 1.58 -8.00 14.61
C ASN A 28 0.41 -7.44 15.42
N GLU A 29 0.01 -6.20 15.13
CA GLU A 29 -1.14 -5.54 15.75
C GLU A 29 -2.10 -5.03 14.66
N LEU A 30 -3.40 -5.29 14.84
CA LEU A 30 -4.46 -4.66 14.04
C LEU A 30 -5.07 -3.51 14.84
N TYR A 31 -4.81 -2.29 14.40
CA TYR A 31 -5.39 -1.09 15.00
C TYR A 31 -6.62 -0.66 14.21
N VAL A 32 -7.79 -0.63 14.89
CA VAL A 32 -9.05 -0.18 14.29
C VAL A 32 -9.69 0.93 15.14
N LYS A 33 -10.01 2.06 14.51
CA LYS A 33 -10.71 3.19 15.14
C LYS A 33 -11.68 3.85 14.19
N GLN A 34 -12.70 4.51 14.74
CA GLN A 34 -13.54 5.38 13.94
C GLN A 34 -12.76 6.62 13.48
N ALA A 35 -12.97 7.01 12.23
CA ALA A 35 -12.32 8.15 11.60
C ALA A 35 -13.31 8.89 10.71
N ASN A 36 -12.96 10.13 10.35
CA ASN A 36 -13.68 10.94 9.38
C ASN A 36 -12.68 11.68 8.49
N LEU A 37 -12.63 11.36 7.21
CA LEU A 37 -11.73 11.97 6.22
C LEU A 37 -12.03 13.46 5.96
N LYS A 38 -13.22 13.94 6.30
CA LYS A 38 -13.55 15.38 6.19
C LYS A 38 -13.00 16.21 7.36
N GLN A 39 -12.36 15.56 8.34
CA GLN A 39 -11.80 16.20 9.53
C GLN A 39 -10.32 15.82 9.68
N TYR A 40 -9.51 16.77 10.10
CA TYR A 40 -8.12 16.50 10.47
C TYR A 40 -8.06 15.38 11.55
N PRO A 41 -7.11 14.43 11.49
CA PRO A 41 -6.98 13.38 12.50
C PRO A 41 -6.96 13.95 13.93
N LYS A 42 -7.87 13.47 14.78
CA LYS A 42 -7.92 13.89 16.20
C LYS A 42 -6.77 13.30 17.02
N GLU A 43 -6.29 12.14 16.60
CA GLU A 43 -5.22 11.38 17.20
C GLU A 43 -4.11 11.24 16.16
N ILE A 44 -2.86 11.47 16.59
CA ILE A 44 -1.65 11.20 15.83
C ILE A 44 -0.90 10.13 16.60
N ASN A 45 -0.71 8.98 15.97
CA ASN A 45 -0.01 7.83 16.50
C ASN A 45 1.48 7.97 16.17
N SER A 46 2.31 8.20 17.18
CA SER A 46 3.76 8.12 17.05
C SER A 46 4.23 6.76 17.55
N TYR A 47 5.05 6.09 16.75
CA TYR A 47 5.63 4.79 17.08
C TYR A 47 7.14 4.91 17.30
N PRO A 48 7.80 3.93 17.94
CA PRO A 48 9.25 3.84 17.92
C PRO A 48 9.80 3.73 16.48
N PRO A 49 11.03 4.19 16.21
CA PRO A 49 11.70 3.97 14.94
C PRO A 49 11.73 2.49 14.54
N GLY A 50 11.59 2.20 13.25
CA GLY A 50 11.65 0.83 12.71
C GLY A 50 10.31 0.10 12.63
N VAL A 51 9.24 0.65 13.22
CA VAL A 51 7.89 0.10 13.05
C VAL A 51 7.44 0.22 11.59
N GLU A 52 6.86 -0.88 11.08
CA GLU A 52 6.21 -0.91 9.77
C GLU A 52 4.70 -0.71 9.91
N ILE A 53 4.11 0.11 9.05
CA ILE A 53 2.69 0.47 9.10
C ILE A 53 2.07 0.21 7.74
N THR A 54 1.08 -0.68 7.72
CA THR A 54 0.41 -1.13 6.51
C THR A 54 -1.04 -0.66 6.52
N ILE A 55 -1.48 -0.06 5.40
CA ILE A 55 -2.89 0.27 5.14
C ILE A 55 -3.42 -0.61 4.01
N GLY A 56 -4.70 -1.00 4.14
CA GLY A 56 -5.45 -1.70 3.08
C GLY A 56 -5.71 -0.83 1.86
N ASP A 57 -6.69 -1.25 1.06
CA ASP A 57 -7.07 -0.62 -0.21
C ASP A 57 -7.25 0.90 -0.07
N LEU A 58 -6.56 1.65 -0.91
CA LEU A 58 -6.65 3.11 -0.91
C LEU A 58 -7.86 3.61 -1.72
N HIS A 59 -8.46 2.77 -2.58
CA HIS A 59 -9.57 3.12 -3.47
C HIS A 59 -9.31 4.37 -4.32
N GLY A 60 -8.05 4.61 -4.73
CA GLY A 60 -7.64 5.81 -5.48
C GLY A 60 -7.80 7.10 -4.66
N ASN A 61 -7.99 6.98 -3.34
CA ASN A 61 -8.38 8.08 -2.49
C ASN A 61 -7.18 8.79 -1.84
N ALA A 62 -6.67 9.82 -2.50
CA ALA A 62 -5.58 10.63 -1.98
C ALA A 62 -5.89 11.33 -0.63
N LEU A 63 -7.17 11.59 -0.31
CA LEU A 63 -7.56 12.12 1.00
C LEU A 63 -7.42 11.05 2.10
N LYS A 64 -7.77 9.79 1.81
CA LYS A 64 -7.50 8.63 2.69
C LYS A 64 -6.00 8.44 2.89
N LEU A 65 -5.22 8.50 1.80
CA LEU A 65 -3.75 8.44 1.86
C LEU A 65 -3.17 9.53 2.76
N LEU A 66 -3.52 10.79 2.53
CA LEU A 66 -3.00 11.90 3.35
C LEU A 66 -3.44 11.78 4.81
N TYR A 67 -4.70 11.43 5.08
CA TYR A 67 -5.20 11.17 6.43
C TYR A 67 -4.39 10.09 7.13
N PHE A 68 -4.12 8.97 6.45
CA PHE A 68 -3.33 7.86 6.97
C PHE A 68 -1.90 8.29 7.32
N LEU A 69 -1.25 9.07 6.44
CA LEU A 69 0.11 9.54 6.65
C LEU A 69 0.20 10.54 7.81
N ILE A 70 -0.79 11.43 7.97
CA ILE A 70 -0.86 12.35 9.12
C ILE A 70 -1.13 11.59 10.42
N ARG A 71 -2.10 10.67 10.40
CA ARG A 71 -2.49 9.91 11.59
C ARG A 71 -1.38 9.02 12.12
N ASN A 72 -0.43 8.60 11.29
CA ASN A 72 0.72 7.79 11.71
C ASN A 72 2.03 8.60 11.72
N ASP A 73 1.94 9.91 11.88
CA ASP A 73 3.10 10.77 12.10
C ASP A 73 4.17 10.68 10.99
N VAL A 74 3.76 10.43 9.74
CA VAL A 74 4.63 10.38 8.55
C VAL A 74 4.69 11.74 7.86
N ILE A 75 3.52 12.38 7.72
CA ILE A 75 3.37 13.71 7.13
C ILE A 75 2.76 14.63 8.18
N LYS A 76 3.30 15.83 8.34
CA LYS A 76 2.70 16.85 9.19
C LYS A 76 2.43 18.13 8.38
N ILE A 77 1.15 18.51 8.38
CA ILE A 77 0.61 19.73 7.79
C ILE A 77 -0.36 20.40 8.78
N ASP A 78 -0.66 21.66 8.53
CA ASP A 78 -1.62 22.43 9.33
C ASP A 78 -3.07 21.97 9.09
N LYS A 79 -3.93 22.20 10.10
CA LYS A 79 -5.35 21.82 10.04
C LYS A 79 -6.11 22.58 8.94
N GLU A 80 -5.76 23.85 8.73
CA GLU A 80 -6.37 24.67 7.68
C GLU A 80 -5.95 24.20 6.28
N ASP A 81 -4.70 23.78 6.11
CA ASP A 81 -4.20 23.18 4.87
C ASP A 81 -4.92 21.86 4.56
N TYR A 82 -5.11 21.00 5.57
CA TYR A 82 -5.90 19.78 5.40
C TYR A 82 -7.35 20.10 4.98
N LYS A 83 -8.00 21.07 5.63
CA LYS A 83 -9.36 21.50 5.29
C LYS A 83 -9.45 22.09 3.88
N LEU A 84 -8.44 22.85 3.47
CA LEU A 84 -8.32 23.35 2.10
C LEU A 84 -8.20 22.19 1.11
N PHE A 85 -7.36 21.19 1.40
CA PHE A 85 -7.25 20.01 0.55
C PHE A 85 -8.56 19.20 0.48
N VAL A 86 -9.27 19.00 1.59
CA VAL A 86 -10.61 18.38 1.57
C VAL A 86 -11.52 19.11 0.58
N THR A 87 -11.54 20.45 0.64
CA THR A 87 -12.36 21.28 -0.25
C THR A 87 -11.95 21.13 -1.71
N ILE A 88 -10.64 21.10 -2.01
CA ILE A 88 -10.10 20.90 -3.36
C ILE A 88 -10.45 19.50 -3.88
N TYR A 89 -10.22 18.46 -3.06
CA TYR A 89 -10.40 17.06 -3.43
C TYR A 89 -11.84 16.73 -3.82
N GLN A 90 -12.82 17.38 -3.17
CA GLN A 90 -14.25 17.19 -3.46
C GLN A 90 -14.77 17.97 -4.66
N LYS A 91 -13.97 18.85 -5.28
CA LYS A 91 -14.41 19.58 -6.48
C LYS A 91 -14.65 18.62 -7.63
N ASN A 92 -15.62 18.95 -8.48
CA ASN A 92 -15.75 18.26 -9.76
C ASN A 92 -14.45 18.46 -10.57
N PRO A 93 -13.91 17.43 -11.22
CA PRO A 93 -12.73 17.56 -12.05
C PRO A 93 -12.81 18.72 -13.04
N ASN A 94 -13.98 18.98 -13.64
CA ASN A 94 -14.19 20.07 -14.61
C ASN A 94 -14.15 21.48 -13.98
N GLU A 95 -14.32 21.57 -12.66
CA GLU A 95 -14.30 22.83 -11.90
C GLU A 95 -12.93 23.14 -11.29
N LEU A 96 -12.01 22.17 -11.31
CA LEU A 96 -10.63 22.38 -10.85
C LEU A 96 -9.94 23.44 -11.71
N THR A 97 -9.17 24.28 -11.02
CA THR A 97 -8.35 25.35 -11.61
C THR A 97 -6.87 25.12 -11.34
N THR A 98 -5.98 25.79 -12.08
CA THR A 98 -4.54 25.79 -11.79
C THR A 98 -4.26 26.24 -10.36
N LYS A 99 -5.02 27.21 -9.84
CA LYS A 99 -4.87 27.70 -8.46
C LYS A 99 -5.15 26.62 -7.42
N ASP A 100 -6.16 25.79 -7.65
CA ASP A 100 -6.48 24.66 -6.76
C ASP A 100 -5.33 23.65 -6.70
N LEU A 101 -4.79 23.29 -7.87
CA LEU A 101 -3.67 22.36 -7.98
C LEU A 101 -2.38 22.95 -7.37
N SER A 102 -2.11 24.24 -7.59
CA SER A 102 -0.97 24.93 -6.97
C SER A 102 -1.08 24.97 -5.46
N PHE A 103 -2.27 25.22 -4.89
CA PHE A 103 -2.45 25.16 -3.44
C PHE A 103 -2.16 23.77 -2.88
N PHE A 104 -2.67 22.72 -3.53
CA PHE A 104 -2.35 21.36 -3.11
C PHE A 104 -0.85 21.07 -3.16
N GLN A 105 -0.15 21.47 -4.22
CA GLN A 105 1.30 21.33 -4.29
C GLN A 105 2.00 22.06 -3.15
N ILE A 106 1.59 23.29 -2.83
CA ILE A 106 2.17 24.07 -1.72
C ILE A 106 2.01 23.31 -0.40
N ILE A 107 0.81 22.78 -0.11
CA ILE A 107 0.52 21.99 1.09
C ILE A 107 1.45 20.78 1.21
N VAL A 108 1.61 20.00 0.13
CA VAL A 108 2.45 18.79 0.16
C VAL A 108 3.94 19.16 0.23
N ASN A 109 4.37 20.20 -0.48
CA ASN A 109 5.78 20.60 -0.51
C ASN A 109 6.24 21.19 0.82
N SER A 110 5.37 21.95 1.52
CA SER A 110 5.67 22.54 2.84
C SER A 110 5.62 21.53 3.99
N ALA A 111 5.04 20.34 3.77
CA ALA A 111 4.90 19.34 4.82
C ALA A 111 6.24 18.90 5.42
N GLU A 112 6.26 18.78 6.75
CA GLU A 112 7.33 18.10 7.49
C GLU A 112 7.15 16.58 7.33
N ILE A 113 8.27 15.86 7.12
CA ILE A 113 8.26 14.42 6.85
C ILE A 113 9.05 13.69 7.93
N ASN A 114 8.44 12.66 8.49
CA ASN A 114 9.09 11.69 9.36
C ASN A 114 9.43 10.43 8.56
N THR A 115 10.70 10.04 8.59
CA THR A 115 11.24 8.91 7.82
C THR A 115 11.52 7.67 8.67
N GLN A 116 11.14 7.69 9.96
CA GLN A 116 11.46 6.63 10.91
C GLN A 116 10.60 5.36 10.77
N HIS A 117 9.58 5.39 9.90
CA HIS A 117 8.62 4.30 9.71
C HIS A 117 8.64 3.79 8.28
N LYS A 118 8.54 2.46 8.11
CA LYS A 118 8.27 1.87 6.80
C LYS A 118 6.78 1.86 6.55
N ILE A 119 6.37 2.35 5.38
CA ILE A 119 4.96 2.43 4.99
C ILE A 119 4.66 1.41 3.90
N ARG A 120 3.55 0.71 4.02
CA ARG A 120 3.10 -0.27 3.02
C ARG A 120 1.66 -0.02 2.61
N PHE A 121 1.44 0.09 1.31
CA PHE A 121 0.12 0.23 0.71
C PHE A 121 -0.27 -1.10 0.09
N LEU A 122 -1.39 -1.71 0.51
CA LEU A 122 -1.85 -2.99 -0.05
C LEU A 122 -2.44 -2.88 -1.47
N GLY A 123 -2.39 -1.70 -2.09
CA GLY A 123 -2.75 -1.47 -3.48
C GLY A 123 -4.03 -0.64 -3.62
N ASP A 124 -4.59 -0.67 -4.83
CA ASP A 124 -5.77 0.14 -5.23
C ASP A 124 -5.55 1.62 -4.94
N ASP A 125 -4.32 2.08 -5.12
CA ASP A 125 -3.88 3.44 -4.85
C ASP A 125 -4.01 4.37 -6.04
N LEU A 126 -4.01 3.80 -7.24
CA LEU A 126 -4.21 4.46 -8.53
C LEU A 126 -5.25 3.71 -9.36
N CYS A 127 -5.85 4.40 -10.34
CA CYS A 127 -6.85 3.85 -11.27
C CYS A 127 -8.05 3.19 -10.56
N ASP A 128 -8.60 3.86 -9.55
CA ASP A 128 -9.76 3.38 -8.77
C ASP A 128 -10.84 4.49 -8.65
N ARG A 129 -11.71 4.42 -7.66
CA ARG A 129 -12.93 5.22 -7.46
C ARG A 129 -12.67 6.63 -6.97
N GLY A 130 -11.48 6.91 -6.46
CA GLY A 130 -11.13 8.21 -5.92
C GLY A 130 -11.16 9.33 -6.97
N MET A 131 -10.93 10.55 -6.51
CA MET A 131 -11.19 11.73 -7.32
C MET A 131 -10.11 11.98 -8.37
N ASN A 132 -8.83 11.78 -8.08
CA ASN A 132 -7.76 12.04 -9.05
C ASN A 132 -6.42 11.41 -8.63
N ASP A 133 -5.81 10.65 -9.54
CA ASP A 133 -4.50 10.01 -9.33
C ASP A 133 -3.35 11.02 -9.22
N TYR A 134 -3.52 12.22 -9.77
CA TYR A 134 -2.55 13.31 -9.65
C TYR A 134 -2.14 13.56 -8.20
N TYR A 135 -3.12 13.57 -7.28
CA TYR A 135 -2.87 13.85 -5.87
C TYR A 135 -2.06 12.76 -5.21
N THR A 136 -2.35 11.49 -5.50
CA THR A 136 -1.59 10.33 -5.02
C THR A 136 -0.14 10.39 -5.49
N LEU A 137 0.09 10.65 -6.80
CA LEU A 137 1.43 10.72 -7.39
C LEU A 137 2.28 11.84 -6.78
N VAL A 138 1.69 13.01 -6.52
CA VAL A 138 2.40 14.13 -5.86
C VAL A 138 2.77 13.78 -4.41
N ILE A 139 1.91 13.08 -3.68
CA ILE A 139 2.23 12.60 -2.32
C ILE A 139 3.37 11.59 -2.36
N TYR A 140 3.33 10.61 -3.28
CA TYR A 140 4.42 9.65 -3.44
C TYR A 140 5.74 10.30 -3.83
N LYS A 141 5.73 11.28 -4.74
CA LYS A 141 6.91 12.09 -5.06
C LYS A 141 7.51 12.72 -3.80
N LYS A 142 6.69 13.31 -2.94
CA LYS A 142 7.16 13.93 -1.68
C LYS A 142 7.75 12.90 -0.72
N LEU A 143 7.09 11.75 -0.55
CA LEU A 143 7.58 10.66 0.31
C LEU A 143 8.94 10.15 -0.19
N ASP A 144 9.07 9.91 -1.49
CA ASP A 144 10.30 9.42 -2.11
C ASP A 144 11.43 10.44 -2.02
N GLN A 145 11.18 11.71 -2.34
CA GLN A 145 12.17 12.79 -2.22
C GLN A 145 12.67 12.98 -0.78
N ALA A 146 11.83 12.69 0.21
CA ALA A 146 12.19 12.70 1.62
C ALA A 146 12.88 11.41 2.09
N ASN A 147 13.02 10.39 1.22
CA ASN A 147 13.53 9.06 1.55
C ASN A 147 12.71 8.33 2.62
N VAL A 148 11.39 8.48 2.61
CA VAL A 148 10.51 7.63 3.41
C VAL A 148 10.60 6.20 2.85
N PRO A 149 10.90 5.18 3.67
CA PRO A 149 10.86 3.81 3.19
C PRO A 149 9.40 3.41 2.96
N PHE A 150 8.98 3.27 1.70
CA PHE A 150 7.65 2.77 1.39
C PHE A 150 7.61 1.80 0.22
N GLU A 151 6.58 0.97 0.23
CA GLU A 151 6.27 -0.02 -0.80
C GLU A 151 4.79 0.06 -1.18
N VAL A 152 4.52 -0.16 -2.47
CA VAL A 152 3.16 -0.31 -3.01
C VAL A 152 3.02 -1.73 -3.50
N ILE A 153 2.09 -2.49 -2.93
CA ILE A 153 1.80 -3.83 -3.42
C ILE A 153 0.97 -3.70 -4.69
N LEU A 154 1.41 -4.37 -5.76
CA LEU A 154 0.68 -4.35 -7.01
C LEU A 154 -0.71 -4.99 -6.84
N SER A 155 -1.74 -4.23 -7.19
CA SER A 155 -3.14 -4.68 -7.24
C SER A 155 -3.65 -4.83 -8.67
N ASN A 156 -4.89 -5.28 -8.81
CA ASN A 156 -5.59 -5.27 -10.08
C ASN A 156 -5.78 -3.85 -10.65
N HIS A 157 -6.15 -2.86 -9.84
CA HIS A 157 -6.25 -1.47 -10.30
C HIS A 157 -4.87 -0.87 -10.62
N GLY A 158 -3.84 -1.20 -9.83
CA GLY A 158 -2.45 -0.88 -10.16
C GLY A 158 -2.02 -1.45 -11.51
N ASN A 159 -2.42 -2.68 -11.85
CA ASN A 159 -2.17 -3.27 -13.17
C ASN A 159 -2.93 -2.54 -14.31
N PHE A 160 -4.15 -2.05 -14.08
CA PHE A 160 -4.82 -1.19 -15.05
C PHE A 160 -4.08 0.13 -15.29
N PHE A 161 -3.56 0.74 -14.23
CA PHE A 161 -2.72 1.94 -14.33
C PHE A 161 -1.46 1.66 -15.14
N LEU A 162 -0.74 0.57 -14.85
CA LEU A 162 0.44 0.15 -15.63
C LEU A 162 0.07 -0.11 -17.09
N THR A 163 -1.09 -0.72 -17.36
CA THR A 163 -1.58 -0.91 -18.72
C THR A 163 -1.74 0.41 -19.46
N ALA A 164 -2.29 1.45 -18.82
CA ALA A 164 -2.40 2.78 -19.41
C ALA A 164 -1.01 3.42 -19.68
N TYR A 165 -0.10 3.28 -18.72
CA TYR A 165 1.26 3.84 -18.78
C TYR A 165 2.18 3.17 -19.80
N GLU A 166 2.06 1.86 -20.01
CA GLU A 166 2.91 1.08 -20.91
C GLU A 166 2.42 1.10 -22.37
N ARG A 167 1.26 1.70 -22.65
CA ARG A 167 0.77 1.89 -24.03
C ARG A 167 1.64 2.89 -24.79
N PRO A 168 1.82 2.74 -26.11
CA PRO A 168 2.62 3.67 -26.91
C PRO A 168 2.21 5.14 -26.76
N GLU A 169 0.91 5.41 -26.67
CA GLU A 169 0.36 6.75 -26.49
C GLU A 169 0.42 7.25 -25.04
N GLN A 170 0.65 6.37 -24.06
CA GLN A 170 0.65 6.66 -22.62
C GLN A 170 -0.55 7.53 -22.21
N SER A 171 -1.76 7.07 -22.52
CA SER A 171 -3.00 7.82 -22.34
C SER A 171 -3.72 7.38 -21.07
N PHE A 172 -3.89 8.33 -20.14
CA PHE A 172 -4.63 8.12 -18.89
C PHE A 172 -6.15 8.32 -19.03
N ASN A 173 -6.64 8.53 -20.26
CA ASN A 173 -8.06 8.44 -20.60
C ASN A 173 -8.49 7.00 -20.96
N TYR A 174 -7.56 6.05 -20.97
CA TYR A 174 -7.84 4.65 -21.25
C TYR A 174 -8.72 4.03 -20.17
N ASN A 175 -9.90 3.53 -20.56
CA ASN A 175 -10.74 2.74 -19.66
C ASN A 175 -10.51 1.22 -19.91
N PRO A 176 -9.99 0.46 -18.92
CA PRO A 176 -9.75 -0.98 -19.07
C PRO A 176 -11.04 -1.81 -19.24
N TYR A 177 -12.20 -1.26 -18.89
CA TYR A 177 -13.51 -1.91 -19.03
C TYR A 177 -14.22 -1.62 -20.37
N GLY A 178 -13.69 -0.70 -21.17
CA GLY A 178 -14.35 -0.18 -22.37
C GLY A 178 -14.92 1.23 -22.17
N GLU A 179 -15.09 1.98 -23.25
CA GLU A 179 -15.59 3.37 -23.17
C GLU A 179 -16.98 3.42 -22.53
N GLY A 180 -17.17 4.29 -21.54
CA GLY A 180 -18.43 4.44 -20.79
C GLY A 180 -18.73 3.33 -19.78
N GLU A 181 -17.99 2.22 -19.79
CA GLU A 181 -18.24 1.06 -18.91
C GLU A 181 -17.49 1.20 -17.58
N ASN A 182 -18.20 1.09 -16.46
CA ASN A 182 -17.62 1.11 -15.11
C ASN A 182 -16.65 2.27 -14.85
N GLU A 183 -16.85 3.45 -15.44
CA GLU A 183 -15.93 4.60 -15.28
C GLU A 183 -15.72 4.98 -13.81
N SER A 184 -16.75 4.84 -12.98
CA SER A 184 -16.66 5.10 -11.53
C SER A 184 -15.66 4.20 -10.82
N THR A 185 -15.31 3.03 -11.38
CA THR A 185 -14.34 2.10 -10.79
C THR A 185 -12.89 2.43 -11.12
N VAL A 186 -12.64 3.31 -12.09
CA VAL A 186 -11.30 3.72 -12.55
C VAL A 186 -11.18 5.25 -12.65
N GLN A 187 -12.12 5.94 -12.01
CA GLN A 187 -12.37 7.38 -12.12
C GLN A 187 -11.16 8.23 -11.80
N SER A 188 -10.32 7.82 -10.83
CA SER A 188 -9.17 8.60 -10.38
C SER A 188 -8.14 8.79 -11.50
N MET A 189 -7.89 7.75 -12.32
CA MET A 189 -7.01 7.83 -13.49
C MET A 189 -7.65 8.64 -14.61
N LEU A 190 -8.93 8.37 -14.92
CA LEU A 190 -9.65 9.11 -15.97
C LEU A 190 -9.71 10.61 -15.68
N ASN A 191 -9.87 11.00 -14.41
CA ASN A 191 -9.84 12.40 -14.01
C ASN A 191 -8.45 13.02 -14.12
N MET A 192 -7.39 12.27 -13.88
CA MET A 192 -6.02 12.74 -14.14
C MET A 192 -5.83 12.99 -15.64
N GLY A 193 -6.30 12.08 -16.50
CA GLY A 193 -6.33 12.27 -17.96
C GLY A 193 -7.06 13.55 -18.38
N ARG A 194 -8.24 13.82 -17.79
CA ARG A 194 -8.98 15.07 -18.01
C ARG A 194 -8.21 16.33 -17.59
N LEU A 195 -7.40 16.29 -16.53
CA LEU A 195 -6.56 17.43 -16.14
C LEU A 195 -5.43 17.68 -17.16
N ILE A 196 -4.85 16.62 -17.72
CA ILE A 196 -3.84 16.69 -18.79
C ILE A 196 -4.46 17.32 -20.05
N ASP A 197 -5.63 16.82 -20.49
CA ASP A 197 -6.30 17.33 -21.71
C ASP A 197 -6.70 18.79 -21.59
N ARG A 198 -7.04 19.25 -20.38
CA ARG A 198 -7.36 20.65 -20.09
C ARG A 198 -6.14 21.54 -19.92
N GLY A 199 -4.92 21.00 -20.01
CA GLY A 199 -3.67 21.73 -19.82
C GLY A 199 -3.48 22.27 -18.39
N LEU A 200 -4.13 21.64 -17.39
CA LEU A 200 -3.99 22.05 -15.99
C LEU A 200 -2.77 21.41 -15.32
N ILE A 201 -2.34 20.25 -15.81
CA ILE A 201 -1.09 19.58 -15.44
C ILE A 201 -0.38 19.13 -16.71
N ASP A 202 0.95 19.11 -16.66
CA ASP A 202 1.76 18.68 -17.78
C ASP A 202 1.89 17.14 -17.81
N LYS A 203 1.76 16.55 -19.00
CA LYS A 203 1.85 15.09 -19.17
C LYS A 203 3.25 14.57 -18.86
N GLN A 204 4.29 15.27 -19.29
CA GLN A 204 5.68 14.86 -19.07
C GLN A 204 5.99 14.84 -17.57
N ASP A 205 5.52 15.85 -16.82
CA ASP A 205 5.63 15.85 -15.35
C ASP A 205 5.00 14.59 -14.71
N ILE A 206 3.84 14.15 -15.20
CA ILE A 206 3.18 12.92 -14.73
C ILE A 206 4.01 11.68 -15.04
N LEU A 207 4.51 11.57 -16.27
CA LEU A 207 5.34 10.44 -16.69
C LEU A 207 6.62 10.33 -15.87
N GLU A 208 7.26 11.47 -15.57
CA GLU A 208 8.44 11.54 -14.71
C GLU A 208 8.11 11.16 -13.26
N MET A 209 6.98 11.62 -12.72
CA MET A 209 6.53 11.20 -11.39
C MET A 209 6.35 9.69 -11.29
N ILE A 210 5.72 9.09 -12.30
CA ILE A 210 5.54 7.64 -12.36
C ILE A 210 6.90 6.94 -12.42
N GLN A 211 7.74 7.33 -13.39
CA GLN A 211 9.01 6.67 -13.67
C GLN A 211 9.97 6.72 -12.47
N TYR A 212 10.12 7.90 -11.84
CA TYR A 212 11.16 8.13 -10.84
C TYR A 212 10.68 7.93 -9.40
N HIS A 213 9.39 8.10 -9.13
CA HIS A 213 8.86 8.14 -7.76
C HIS A 213 7.79 7.09 -7.46
N TYR A 214 7.27 6.36 -8.45
CA TYR A 214 6.25 5.32 -8.22
C TYR A 214 6.76 3.92 -8.56
N LEU A 215 7.21 3.67 -9.80
CA LEU A 215 7.53 2.32 -10.28
C LEU A 215 8.56 1.58 -9.40
N LYS A 216 9.54 2.32 -8.86
CA LYS A 216 10.58 1.75 -7.99
C LYS A 216 10.09 1.32 -6.60
N HIS A 217 8.85 1.65 -6.22
CA HIS A 217 8.24 1.22 -4.96
C HIS A 217 7.26 0.04 -5.11
N ILE A 218 6.92 -0.35 -6.35
CA ILE A 218 6.02 -1.47 -6.59
C ILE A 218 6.69 -2.81 -6.25
N VAL A 219 6.01 -3.69 -5.52
CA VAL A 219 6.45 -5.05 -5.12
C VAL A 219 5.31 -6.08 -5.27
N LEU A 220 5.67 -7.36 -5.43
CA LEU A 220 4.71 -8.47 -5.57
C LEU A 220 5.37 -9.84 -5.26
N PRO A 221 5.23 -10.40 -4.04
CA PRO A 221 4.62 -9.85 -2.82
C PRO A 221 5.63 -9.06 -1.94
N SER A 222 5.18 -8.46 -0.83
CA SER A 222 6.08 -7.95 0.23
C SER A 222 6.09 -8.90 1.43
N TYR A 223 7.09 -8.79 2.31
CA TYR A 223 7.14 -9.55 3.55
C TYR A 223 7.93 -8.84 4.67
N THR A 224 7.71 -9.28 5.92
CA THR A 224 8.51 -8.91 7.10
C THR A 224 8.84 -10.17 7.91
N HIS A 225 10.08 -10.28 8.37
CA HIS A 225 10.57 -11.46 9.09
C HIS A 225 10.72 -11.17 10.58
N ASN A 226 9.99 -11.92 11.42
CA ASN A 226 10.24 -12.01 12.85
C ASN A 226 11.27 -13.10 13.12
N LYS A 227 12.53 -12.71 13.35
CA LYS A 227 13.61 -13.66 13.63
C LYS A 227 13.44 -14.38 14.96
N ASP A 228 12.90 -13.69 15.97
CA ASP A 228 12.77 -14.23 17.33
C ASP A 228 11.69 -15.31 17.42
N LYS A 229 10.62 -15.16 16.64
CA LYS A 229 9.53 -16.14 16.55
C LYS A 229 9.70 -17.14 15.42
N ASN A 230 10.68 -16.95 14.54
CA ASN A 230 10.84 -17.70 13.30
C ASN A 230 9.54 -17.71 12.48
N GLU A 231 9.00 -16.51 12.27
CA GLU A 231 7.73 -16.25 11.56
C GLU A 231 7.94 -15.26 10.41
N LEU A 232 7.16 -15.43 9.34
CA LEU A 232 7.12 -14.51 8.21
C LEU A 232 5.71 -13.93 8.07
N THR A 233 5.59 -12.61 7.99
CA THR A 233 4.34 -11.96 7.60
C THR A 233 4.42 -11.64 6.11
N ILE A 234 3.53 -12.20 5.29
CA ILE A 234 3.45 -11.96 3.84
C ILE A 234 2.32 -10.96 3.58
N TYR A 235 2.61 -9.96 2.75
CA TYR A 235 1.65 -8.95 2.34
C TYR A 235 1.34 -9.08 0.86
N THR A 236 0.05 -9.15 0.55
CA THR A 236 -0.46 -9.17 -0.83
C THR A 236 -1.71 -8.32 -0.94
N HIS A 237 -2.06 -7.94 -2.17
CA HIS A 237 -3.31 -7.24 -2.41
C HIS A 237 -4.50 -8.19 -2.21
N ALA A 238 -4.54 -9.30 -2.97
CA ALA A 238 -5.58 -10.31 -2.83
C ALA A 238 -5.19 -11.44 -1.85
N PRO A 239 -6.18 -12.14 -1.26
CA PRO A 239 -5.99 -13.35 -0.46
C PRO A 239 -5.31 -14.48 -1.22
N ILE A 240 -4.24 -15.03 -0.66
CA ILE A 240 -3.38 -16.05 -1.28
C ILE A 240 -2.77 -16.98 -0.23
N ASP A 241 -2.11 -18.05 -0.69
CA ASP A 241 -1.31 -18.96 0.13
C ASP A 241 0.09 -19.20 -0.50
N LEU A 242 0.90 -20.05 0.13
CA LEU A 242 2.21 -20.43 -0.43
C LEU A 242 2.10 -21.23 -1.74
N GLY A 243 1.00 -21.95 -1.96
CA GLY A 243 0.79 -22.72 -3.18
C GLY A 243 0.69 -21.80 -4.40
N ILE A 244 -0.09 -20.74 -4.30
CA ILE A 244 -0.21 -19.70 -5.34
C ILE A 244 1.13 -19.00 -5.56
N ILE A 245 1.87 -18.65 -4.49
CA ILE A 245 3.20 -18.04 -4.61
C ILE A 245 4.17 -18.98 -5.34
N SER A 246 4.19 -20.26 -4.97
CA SER A 246 5.02 -21.27 -5.63
C SER A 246 4.66 -21.44 -7.11
N ALA A 247 3.36 -21.40 -7.44
CA ALA A 247 2.90 -21.47 -8.82
C ALA A 247 3.35 -20.23 -9.62
N LEU A 248 3.24 -19.02 -9.04
CA LEU A 248 3.78 -17.82 -9.67
C LEU A 248 5.30 -17.91 -9.88
N ALA A 249 6.06 -18.39 -8.88
CA ALA A 249 7.50 -18.57 -9.04
C ALA A 249 7.85 -19.47 -10.24
N ASN A 250 7.07 -20.53 -10.47
CA ASN A 250 7.21 -21.40 -11.63
C ASN A 250 6.91 -20.65 -12.94
N ASP A 251 5.84 -19.86 -13.02
CA ASP A 251 5.54 -19.02 -14.19
C ASP A 251 6.66 -18.01 -14.50
N LEU A 252 7.24 -17.45 -13.44
CA LEU A 252 8.36 -16.51 -13.52
C LEU A 252 9.69 -17.18 -13.86
N GLN A 253 9.72 -18.52 -13.89
CA GLN A 253 10.91 -19.35 -14.09
C GLN A 253 12.01 -19.06 -13.05
N VAL A 254 11.61 -18.82 -11.79
CA VAL A 254 12.52 -18.63 -10.67
C VAL A 254 12.41 -19.80 -9.69
N PRO A 255 13.52 -20.27 -9.07
CA PRO A 255 13.45 -21.34 -8.09
C PRO A 255 12.59 -20.96 -6.88
N PHE A 256 11.66 -21.83 -6.50
CA PHE A 256 10.91 -21.71 -5.25
C PHE A 256 11.38 -22.76 -4.25
N LYS A 257 11.89 -22.30 -3.12
CA LYS A 257 12.35 -23.13 -2.01
C LYS A 257 11.80 -22.56 -0.72
N ASP A 258 11.13 -23.38 0.04
CA ASP A 258 10.43 -22.97 1.26
C ASP A 258 10.70 -23.94 2.42
N SER A 259 11.86 -24.60 2.41
CA SER A 259 12.27 -25.57 3.43
C SER A 259 12.54 -24.93 4.79
N ASN A 260 12.90 -23.65 4.80
CA ASN A 260 13.03 -22.78 5.97
C ASN A 260 12.82 -21.32 5.54
N LEU A 261 12.72 -20.39 6.50
CA LEU A 261 12.47 -18.97 6.19
C LEU A 261 13.54 -18.33 5.32
N HIS A 262 14.82 -18.68 5.49
CA HIS A 262 15.90 -18.11 4.68
C HIS A 262 15.80 -18.47 3.20
N GLU A 263 15.44 -19.72 2.89
CA GLU A 263 15.21 -20.13 1.50
C GLU A 263 13.90 -19.54 0.96
N LEU A 264 12.86 -19.42 1.79
CA LEU A 264 11.60 -18.79 1.40
C LEU A 264 11.80 -17.32 1.04
N THR A 265 12.47 -16.54 1.88
CA THR A 265 12.71 -15.11 1.61
C THR A 265 13.56 -14.90 0.36
N LYS A 266 14.58 -15.74 0.12
CA LYS A 266 15.33 -15.72 -1.15
C LYS A 266 14.45 -15.99 -2.37
N SER A 267 13.49 -16.89 -2.25
CA SER A 267 12.54 -17.19 -3.33
C SER A 267 11.66 -15.99 -3.61
N LEU A 268 11.14 -15.33 -2.56
CA LEU A 268 10.36 -14.09 -2.67
C LEU A 268 11.18 -12.95 -3.28
N ASP A 269 12.45 -12.79 -2.89
CA ASP A 269 13.36 -11.77 -3.44
C ASP A 269 13.65 -12.01 -4.93
N ALA A 270 13.81 -13.28 -5.34
CA ALA A 270 14.01 -13.64 -6.75
C ALA A 270 12.76 -13.34 -7.60
N MET A 271 11.57 -13.64 -7.07
CA MET A 271 10.29 -13.27 -7.70
C MET A 271 10.17 -11.75 -7.84
N ASN A 272 10.39 -11.01 -6.75
CA ASN A 272 10.35 -9.54 -6.76
C ASN A 272 11.34 -8.95 -7.75
N SER A 273 12.57 -9.48 -7.84
CA SER A 273 13.56 -9.04 -8.80
C SER A 273 13.09 -9.20 -10.25
N LYS A 274 12.45 -10.33 -10.57
CA LYS A 274 11.89 -10.60 -11.91
C LYS A 274 10.72 -9.67 -12.23
N ILE A 275 9.77 -9.50 -11.32
CA ILE A 275 8.64 -8.59 -11.48
C ILE A 275 9.13 -7.14 -11.61
N LYS A 276 10.11 -6.75 -10.80
CA LYS A 276 10.71 -5.41 -10.83
C LYS A 276 11.35 -5.11 -12.17
N GLN A 277 12.04 -6.09 -12.75
CA GLN A 277 12.60 -5.97 -14.09
C GLN A 277 11.51 -5.69 -15.13
N TRP A 278 10.38 -6.39 -15.07
CA TRP A 278 9.25 -6.16 -15.99
C TRP A 278 8.64 -4.77 -15.83
N ILE A 279 8.41 -4.34 -14.60
CA ILE A 279 7.84 -3.02 -14.29
C ILE A 279 8.77 -1.89 -14.77
N LEU A 280 10.06 -1.96 -14.42
CA LEU A 280 11.03 -0.90 -14.77
C LEU A 280 11.38 -0.87 -16.27
N SER A 281 11.07 -1.94 -17.01
CA SER A 281 11.24 -2.01 -18.47
C SER A 281 9.95 -1.70 -19.25
N ASN A 282 8.86 -1.33 -18.56
CA ASN A 282 7.55 -1.08 -19.16
C ASN A 282 7.02 -2.29 -19.95
N THR A 283 7.25 -3.51 -19.43
CA THR A 283 6.82 -4.76 -20.06
C THR A 283 5.93 -5.63 -19.17
N PHE A 284 5.48 -5.12 -18.02
CA PHE A 284 4.67 -5.89 -17.08
C PHE A 284 3.34 -6.32 -17.71
N THR A 285 2.63 -5.40 -18.37
CA THR A 285 1.34 -5.66 -19.02
C THR A 285 1.43 -6.74 -20.08
N ARG A 286 2.51 -6.74 -20.86
CA ARG A 286 2.75 -7.75 -21.88
C ARG A 286 2.90 -9.13 -21.24
N HIS A 287 3.80 -9.25 -20.26
CA HIS A 287 4.03 -10.52 -19.57
C HIS A 287 2.81 -11.02 -18.78
N TYR A 288 2.07 -10.10 -18.15
CA TYR A 288 0.80 -10.41 -17.50
C TYR A 288 -0.20 -11.02 -18.48
N LYS A 289 -0.35 -10.45 -19.68
CA LYS A 289 -1.25 -10.99 -20.72
C LYS A 289 -0.78 -12.35 -21.24
N GLU A 290 0.50 -12.48 -21.57
CA GLU A 290 1.10 -13.74 -22.07
C GLU A 290 0.88 -14.89 -21.09
N LEU A 291 1.14 -14.68 -19.79
CA LEU A 291 0.91 -15.70 -18.76
C LEU A 291 -0.57 -16.08 -18.65
N ASN A 292 -1.46 -15.08 -18.60
CA ASN A 292 -2.89 -15.33 -18.54
C ASN A 292 -3.41 -16.12 -19.76
N GLU A 293 -2.96 -15.76 -20.96
CA GLU A 293 -3.32 -16.44 -22.20
C GLU A 293 -2.83 -17.90 -22.19
N ALA A 294 -1.60 -18.14 -21.76
CA ALA A 294 -1.04 -19.50 -21.64
C ALA A 294 -1.88 -20.38 -20.70
N HIS A 295 -2.27 -19.86 -19.53
CA HIS A 295 -3.13 -20.57 -18.59
C HIS A 295 -4.54 -20.83 -19.12
N ASN A 296 -5.12 -19.86 -19.83
CA ASN A 296 -6.43 -20.00 -20.48
C ASN A 296 -6.43 -21.10 -21.55
N GLN A 297 -5.37 -21.23 -22.34
CA GLN A 297 -5.25 -22.25 -23.39
C GLN A 297 -5.29 -23.68 -22.84
N ILE A 298 -4.80 -23.89 -21.62
CA ILE A 298 -4.80 -25.20 -20.94
C ILE A 298 -5.87 -25.30 -19.84
N ASN A 299 -6.79 -24.33 -19.75
CA ASN A 299 -7.87 -24.27 -18.78
C ASN A 299 -7.40 -24.42 -17.32
N THR A 300 -6.32 -23.72 -16.95
CA THR A 300 -5.81 -23.67 -15.58
C THR A 300 -5.92 -22.24 -15.01
N PRO A 301 -6.05 -22.06 -13.68
CA PRO A 301 -5.98 -20.74 -13.07
C PRO A 301 -4.61 -20.11 -13.29
N SER A 302 -4.57 -18.81 -13.61
CA SER A 302 -3.31 -18.06 -13.71
C SER A 302 -2.88 -17.53 -12.34
N PRO A 303 -1.70 -17.94 -11.82
CA PRO A 303 -1.18 -17.49 -10.53
C PRO A 303 -1.01 -15.97 -10.42
N ILE A 304 -0.49 -15.31 -11.47
CA ILE A 304 -0.34 -13.85 -11.46
C ILE A 304 -1.69 -13.14 -11.36
N LYS A 305 -2.74 -13.68 -12.01
CA LYS A 305 -4.10 -13.16 -11.87
C LYS A 305 -4.67 -13.44 -10.49
N GLN A 306 -4.43 -14.63 -9.92
CA GLN A 306 -4.89 -14.95 -8.57
C GLN A 306 -4.30 -13.99 -7.53
N ILE A 307 -3.00 -13.67 -7.60
CA ILE A 307 -2.39 -12.72 -6.66
C ILE A 307 -3.00 -11.31 -6.74
N LEU A 308 -3.52 -10.90 -7.91
CA LEU A 308 -4.16 -9.60 -8.09
C LEU A 308 -5.68 -9.62 -7.86
N TRP A 309 -6.37 -10.75 -8.07
CA TRP A 309 -7.83 -10.81 -8.16
C TRP A 309 -8.51 -11.86 -7.28
N ASN A 310 -7.78 -12.73 -6.60
CA ASN A 310 -8.40 -13.88 -5.94
C ASN A 310 -9.47 -13.43 -4.93
N ARG A 311 -10.63 -14.09 -4.98
CA ARG A 311 -11.74 -13.98 -4.02
C ARG A 311 -12.30 -15.37 -3.67
N ASP A 312 -11.66 -16.43 -4.17
CA ASP A 312 -12.00 -17.80 -3.82
C ASP A 312 -11.14 -18.24 -2.64
N TYR A 313 -11.77 -18.31 -1.47
CA TYR A 313 -11.12 -18.72 -0.23
C TYR A 313 -11.09 -20.24 -0.06
N SER A 314 -11.90 -20.98 -0.83
CA SER A 314 -12.02 -22.43 -0.69
C SER A 314 -10.77 -23.18 -1.19
N ILE A 315 -9.95 -22.53 -1.99
CA ILE A 315 -8.71 -23.06 -2.56
C ILE A 315 -7.48 -22.77 -1.71
N LEU A 316 -7.60 -22.00 -0.62
CA LEU A 316 -6.46 -21.48 0.14
C LEU A 316 -6.07 -22.39 1.31
N ASP A 317 -4.80 -22.77 1.39
CA ASP A 317 -4.18 -23.44 2.53
C ASP A 317 -3.30 -22.47 3.33
N ARG A 318 -3.89 -21.83 4.35
CA ARG A 318 -3.25 -20.77 5.16
C ARG A 318 -3.02 -21.17 6.62
N HIS A 319 -2.60 -22.41 6.88
CA HIS A 319 -2.22 -22.80 8.24
C HIS A 319 -1.09 -21.92 8.80
N ALA A 320 -1.24 -21.45 10.05
CA ALA A 320 -0.23 -20.63 10.73
C ALA A 320 1.16 -21.30 10.77
N HIS A 321 1.18 -22.63 10.83
CA HIS A 321 2.35 -23.46 10.57
C HIS A 321 2.07 -24.34 9.36
N PRO A 322 2.57 -24.00 8.17
CA PRO A 322 2.35 -24.81 6.99
C PRO A 322 2.86 -26.24 7.19
N ASN A 323 2.15 -27.20 6.60
CA ASN A 323 2.41 -28.62 6.83
C ASN A 323 3.89 -28.98 6.58
N ASN A 324 4.52 -29.61 7.57
CA ASN A 324 5.92 -30.04 7.56
C ASN A 324 6.95 -28.90 7.41
N LYS A 325 6.60 -27.66 7.79
CA LYS A 325 7.54 -26.52 7.78
C LYS A 325 8.02 -26.15 9.18
N PRO A 326 9.29 -25.76 9.36
CA PRO A 326 9.84 -25.42 10.67
C PRO A 326 9.55 -23.97 11.11
N TYR A 327 8.62 -23.26 10.47
CA TYR A 327 8.37 -21.83 10.68
C TYR A 327 6.87 -21.50 10.68
N GLY A 328 6.53 -20.29 11.12
CA GLY A 328 5.17 -19.76 11.04
C GLY A 328 4.96 -18.77 9.88
N ILE A 329 3.72 -18.63 9.42
CA ILE A 329 3.30 -17.64 8.42
C ILE A 329 2.05 -16.88 8.89
N ASN A 330 2.12 -15.56 8.76
CA ASN A 330 0.98 -14.67 8.80
C ASN A 330 0.71 -14.08 7.41
N TYR A 331 -0.56 -13.81 7.10
CA TYR A 331 -0.97 -13.16 5.86
C TYR A 331 -1.65 -11.83 6.18
N VAL A 332 -1.33 -10.80 5.41
CA VAL A 332 -1.97 -9.48 5.51
C VAL A 332 -2.41 -9.09 4.11
N HIS A 333 -3.71 -8.92 3.92
CA HIS A 333 -4.30 -8.57 2.63
C HIS A 333 -5.60 -7.80 2.81
N GLY A 334 -6.18 -7.34 1.71
CA GLY A 334 -7.41 -6.56 1.75
C GLY A 334 -8.69 -7.39 1.67
N HIS A 335 -8.82 -8.61 2.21
CA HIS A 335 -10.12 -9.31 2.30
C HIS A 335 -10.06 -10.58 3.17
N ASP A 336 -11.08 -10.88 3.99
CA ASP A 336 -11.21 -12.10 4.83
C ASP A 336 -10.26 -12.17 6.04
N SER A 337 -10.76 -12.70 7.16
CA SER A 337 -10.10 -12.72 8.46
C SER A 337 -10.06 -14.13 9.07
N MET A 338 -8.86 -14.56 9.49
CA MET A 338 -8.60 -15.79 10.23
C MET A 338 -7.51 -15.51 11.30
N PRO A 339 -7.22 -16.41 12.26
CA PRO A 339 -6.27 -16.11 13.35
C PRO A 339 -4.88 -15.62 12.92
N ASN A 340 -4.34 -16.12 11.80
CA ASN A 340 -3.06 -15.70 11.22
C ASN A 340 -3.24 -14.88 9.92
N VAL A 341 -4.44 -14.32 9.70
CA VAL A 341 -4.82 -13.58 8.50
C VAL A 341 -5.45 -12.25 8.91
N PHE A 342 -4.79 -11.15 8.59
CA PHE A 342 -5.24 -9.79 8.90
C PHE A 342 -5.89 -9.15 7.69
N ASP A 343 -7.20 -8.88 7.78
CA ASP A 343 -7.96 -8.14 6.78
C ASP A 343 -7.85 -6.63 7.02
N LEU A 344 -7.43 -5.89 5.99
CA LEU A 344 -7.42 -4.43 6.00
C LEU A 344 -8.44 -3.79 5.06
N ASP A 345 -9.29 -4.56 4.37
CA ASP A 345 -10.37 -3.99 3.57
C ASP A 345 -11.56 -3.57 4.41
N ASN A 346 -12.08 -2.43 4.00
CA ASN A 346 -13.25 -1.80 4.56
C ASN A 346 -13.73 -0.75 3.56
N LEU A 347 -14.96 -0.30 3.79
CA LEU A 347 -15.56 0.74 2.96
C LEU A 347 -14.93 2.12 3.18
N PHE A 348 -14.11 2.33 4.23
CA PHE A 348 -13.60 3.65 4.59
C PHE A 348 -12.81 4.28 3.43
N GLY A 349 -13.30 5.41 2.93
CA GLY A 349 -12.71 6.14 1.80
C GLY A 349 -13.05 5.58 0.41
N LYS A 350 -13.90 4.56 0.26
CA LYS A 350 -14.30 4.00 -1.05
C LYS A 350 -15.19 4.94 -1.88
N GLY A 351 -15.75 5.96 -1.25
CA GLY A 351 -16.60 7.00 -1.84
C GLY A 351 -17.02 8.00 -0.77
N GLU A 352 -17.66 9.11 -1.15
CA GLU A 352 -18.02 10.18 -0.21
C GLU A 352 -18.91 9.71 0.95
N ASP A 353 -19.82 8.76 0.67
CA ASP A 353 -20.70 8.14 1.67
C ASP A 353 -19.94 7.33 2.73
N PHE A 354 -18.68 6.99 2.45
CA PHE A 354 -17.82 6.20 3.33
C PHE A 354 -16.62 6.97 3.86
N TYR A 355 -16.69 8.31 3.88
CA TYR A 355 -15.64 9.13 4.50
C TYR A 355 -15.64 9.07 6.02
N GLN A 356 -16.68 8.50 6.62
CA GLN A 356 -16.71 8.14 8.03
C GLN A 356 -16.81 6.63 8.17
N GLY A 357 -16.00 6.04 9.05
CA GLY A 357 -16.02 4.61 9.25
C GLY A 357 -14.79 4.07 10.00
N PRO A 358 -14.64 2.74 10.03
CA PRO A 358 -13.49 2.09 10.63
C PRO A 358 -12.24 2.36 9.78
N TYR A 359 -11.34 3.16 10.32
CA TYR A 359 -9.95 3.24 9.90
C TYR A 359 -9.19 2.06 10.49
N ALA A 360 -8.56 1.25 9.65
CA ALA A 360 -7.79 0.08 10.03
C ALA A 360 -6.36 0.16 9.47
N VAL A 361 -5.37 -0.17 10.30
CA VAL A 361 -3.97 -0.34 9.90
C VAL A 361 -3.39 -1.56 10.60
N HIS A 362 -2.48 -2.25 9.92
CA HIS A 362 -1.67 -3.30 10.49
C HIS A 362 -0.30 -2.73 10.86
N ILE A 363 0.15 -3.01 12.08
CA ILE A 363 1.41 -2.53 12.63
C ILE A 363 2.29 -3.74 12.87
N THR A 364 3.54 -3.64 12.39
CA THR A 364 4.56 -4.67 12.62
C THR A 364 5.73 -4.08 13.37
N HIS A 365 6.00 -4.65 14.53
CA HIS A 365 7.11 -4.24 15.39
C HIS A 365 8.37 -5.01 15.00
N SER A 366 9.48 -4.30 14.79
CA SER A 366 10.78 -4.88 14.45
C SER A 366 11.43 -5.63 15.60
#